data_AF-A0A661AAI3-F1
#
_entry.id   AF-A0A661AAI3-F1
#
_cell.length_a   1.000
_cell.length_b   1.000
_cell.length_c   1.000
_cell.angle_alpha   90.00
_cell.angle_beta   90.00
_cell.angle_gamma   90.00
#
_symmetry.space_group_name_H-M   'P 1'
#
loop_
_entity.id
_entity.type
_entity.pdbx_description
1 polymer ?
#
loop_
_entity_poly.entity_id
_entity_poly.type
_entity_poly.pdbx_seq_one_letter_code
_entity_poly.pdbx_strand_id
1 'polypeptide(L)'
;MDNDGLKSAPGSIDVMISLADLYIQNNLLDQAVELLSGVYSENPDEPRIIEKLIELYILKGNETKAKILLQQGLSVDKNYEGFQKYMKLIEEEKTADRIREEIAEAVEV
;
A
#
# COMPACT_ATOMS: atom_id res chain seq x y z
N MET A 1 -7.41 33.74 -17.11
CA MET A 1 -6.83 33.43 -18.43
C MET A 1 -5.33 33.53 -18.22
N ASP A 2 -4.58 32.46 -17.95
CA ASP A 2 -4.76 31.07 -18.37
C ASP A 2 -4.16 30.12 -17.31
N ASN A 3 -4.94 29.12 -16.90
CA ASN A 3 -4.55 28.09 -15.92
C ASN A 3 -4.13 26.81 -16.67
N ASP A 4 -3.38 26.97 -17.76
CA ASP A 4 -3.08 25.94 -18.76
C ASP A 4 -1.65 25.37 -18.61
N GLY A 5 -1.29 24.97 -17.38
CA GLY A 5 0.03 24.38 -17.08
C GLY A 5 0.05 22.87 -16.86
N LEU A 6 -1.11 22.21 -16.68
CA LEU A 6 -1.19 20.78 -16.36
C LEU A 6 -1.69 19.97 -17.57
N LYS A 7 -1.03 20.17 -18.71
CA LYS A 7 -1.09 19.20 -19.82
C LYS A 7 -0.22 17.99 -19.46
N SER A 8 -0.88 16.99 -18.89
CA SER A 8 -0.76 15.59 -19.30
C SER A 8 0.64 15.13 -19.75
N ALA A 9 1.58 15.08 -18.81
CA ALA A 9 2.61 14.06 -18.87
C ALA A 9 2.06 12.84 -18.12
N PRO A 10 1.66 11.75 -18.80
CA PRO A 10 1.34 10.46 -18.17
C PRO A 10 2.59 9.80 -17.57
N GLY A 11 3.38 10.54 -16.79
CA GLY A 11 4.61 10.09 -16.14
C GLY A 11 4.92 10.81 -14.82
N SER A 12 4.04 11.70 -14.33
CA SER A 12 4.17 12.19 -12.95
C SER A 12 3.60 11.15 -11.99
N ILE A 13 4.33 10.88 -10.91
CA ILE A 13 3.92 10.01 -9.81
C ILE A 13 2.51 10.34 -9.31
N ASP A 14 2.14 11.63 -9.24
CA ASP A 14 0.82 12.06 -8.77
C ASP A 14 -0.32 11.59 -9.70
N VAL A 15 -0.08 11.59 -11.02
CA VAL A 15 -1.06 11.12 -12.02
C VAL A 15 -1.23 9.61 -11.92
N MET A 16 -0.14 8.89 -11.70
CA MET A 16 -0.17 7.43 -11.56
C MET A 16 -0.88 6.99 -10.28
N ILE A 17 -0.65 7.70 -9.17
CA ILE A 17 -1.38 7.49 -7.92
C ILE A 17 -2.87 7.77 -8.13
N SER A 18 -3.21 8.92 -8.72
CA SER A 18 -4.62 9.27 -8.98
C SER A 18 -5.32 8.23 -9.86
N LEU A 19 -4.63 7.68 -10.86
CA LEU A 19 -5.19 6.62 -11.70
C LEU A 19 -5.32 5.30 -10.95
N ALA A 20 -4.35 4.94 -10.10
CA ALA A 20 -4.46 3.77 -9.25
C ALA A 20 -5.63 3.90 -8.26
N ASP A 21 -5.85 5.08 -7.68
CA ASP A 21 -7.00 5.35 -6.79
C ASP A 21 -8.33 5.17 -7.54
N LEU A 22 -8.43 5.63 -8.79
CA LEU A 22 -9.60 5.37 -9.63
C LEU A 22 -9.80 3.87 -9.87
N TYR A 23 -8.74 3.11 -10.13
CA TYR A 23 -8.83 1.66 -10.26
C TYR A 23 -9.29 1.00 -8.95
N ILE A 24 -8.80 1.44 -7.79
CA ILE A 24 -9.24 0.96 -6.48
C ILE A 24 -10.73 1.21 -6.27
N GLN A 25 -11.19 2.43 -6.53
CA GLN A 25 -12.61 2.82 -6.39
C GLN A 25 -13.55 1.97 -7.28
N ASN A 26 -13.05 1.50 -8.42
CA ASN A 26 -13.79 0.62 -9.33
C ASN A 26 -13.56 -0.88 -9.06
N ASN A 27 -12.92 -1.23 -7.93
CA ASN A 27 -12.56 -2.60 -7.55
C ASN A 27 -11.65 -3.32 -8.58
N LEU A 28 -10.90 -2.55 -9.37
CA LEU A 28 -9.95 -3.02 -10.39
C LEU A 28 -8.54 -3.18 -9.78
N LEU A 29 -8.46 -3.93 -8.69
CA LEU A 29 -7.23 -4.03 -7.87
C LEU A 29 -6.03 -4.61 -8.63
N ASP A 30 -6.27 -5.53 -9.57
CA ASP A 30 -5.21 -6.09 -10.41
C ASP A 30 -4.57 -5.03 -11.32
N GLN A 31 -5.38 -4.18 -11.93
CA GLN A 31 -4.91 -3.11 -12.83
C GLN A 31 -4.17 -2.02 -12.05
N ALA A 32 -4.63 -1.71 -10.84
CA ALA A 32 -3.93 -0.79 -9.93
C ALA A 32 -2.54 -1.31 -9.54
N VAL A 33 -2.44 -2.61 -9.23
CA VAL A 33 -1.16 -3.24 -8.90
C VAL A 33 -0.23 -3.24 -10.11
N GLU A 34 -0.73 -3.61 -11.30
CA GLU A 34 0.08 -3.61 -12.53
C GLU A 34 0.63 -2.21 -12.84
N LEU A 35 -0.23 -1.19 -12.79
CA LEU A 35 0.14 0.20 -13.00
C LEU A 35 1.26 0.64 -12.04
N LEU A 36 1.04 0.50 -10.73
CA LEU A 36 1.99 0.97 -9.73
C LEU A 36 3.25 0.11 -9.64
N SER A 37 3.19 -1.18 -10.00
CA SER A 37 4.39 -2.02 -10.08
C SER A 37 5.32 -1.57 -11.22
N GLY A 38 4.76 -1.10 -12.34
CA GLY A 38 5.53 -0.48 -13.41
C GLY A 38 6.25 0.78 -12.92
N VAL A 39 5.52 1.68 -12.26
CA VAL A 39 6.08 2.92 -11.70
C VAL A 39 7.14 2.65 -10.63
N TYR A 40 6.91 1.66 -9.76
CA TYR A 40 7.84 1.23 -8.74
C TYR A 40 9.15 0.67 -9.33
N SER A 41 9.07 -0.04 -10.45
CA SER A 41 10.26 -0.58 -11.12
C SER A 41 11.20 0.52 -11.63
N GLU A 42 10.65 1.68 -11.98
CA GLU A 42 11.41 2.86 -12.40
C GLU A 42 11.84 3.73 -11.21
N ASN A 43 11.05 3.74 -10.13
CA ASN A 43 11.24 4.60 -8.95
C ASN A 43 11.13 3.77 -7.65
N PRO A 44 12.09 2.86 -7.38
CA PRO A 44 11.99 1.91 -6.27
C PRO A 44 12.14 2.56 -4.89
N ASP A 45 12.58 3.81 -4.85
CA ASP A 45 12.82 4.62 -3.65
C ASP A 45 11.77 5.73 -3.44
N GLU A 46 10.69 5.77 -4.23
CA GLU A 46 9.59 6.72 -4.04
C GLU A 46 8.61 6.20 -2.97
N PRO A 47 8.56 6.82 -1.76
CA PRO A 47 7.79 6.30 -0.65
C PRO A 47 6.28 6.25 -0.92
N ARG A 48 5.75 7.21 -1.70
CA ARG A 48 4.30 7.29 -1.99
C ARG A 48 3.83 6.12 -2.86
N ILE A 49 4.67 5.66 -3.78
CA ILE A 49 4.38 4.50 -4.63
C ILE A 49 4.42 3.21 -3.81
N ILE A 50 5.44 3.07 -2.96
CA ILE A 50 5.55 1.94 -2.03
C ILE A 50 4.32 1.89 -1.12
N GLU A 51 3.90 3.03 -0.57
CA GLU A 51 2.71 3.13 0.28
C GLU A 51 1.44 2.66 -0.45
N LYS A 52 1.20 3.12 -1.69
CA LYS A 52 0.00 2.69 -2.43
C LYS A 52 0.03 1.21 -2.80
N LEU A 53 1.20 0.65 -3.09
CA LEU A 53 1.33 -0.80 -3.29
C LEU A 53 1.04 -1.59 -2.01
N ILE A 54 1.49 -1.11 -0.83
CA ILE A 54 1.15 -1.72 0.46
C ILE A 54 -0.37 -1.74 0.66
N GLU A 55 -1.04 -0.60 0.45
CA GLU A 55 -2.49 -0.48 0.53
C GLU A 55 -3.20 -1.48 -0.39
N LEU A 56 -2.79 -1.54 -1.66
CA LEU A 56 -3.36 -2.46 -2.64
C LEU A 56 -3.21 -3.93 -2.23
N TYR A 57 -2.04 -4.32 -1.72
CA TYR A 57 -1.82 -5.68 -1.28
C TYR A 57 -2.63 -6.02 -0.03
N ILE A 58 -2.87 -5.08 0.88
CA ILE A 58 -3.80 -5.25 2.01
C ILE A 58 -5.24 -5.43 1.49
N LEU A 59 -5.71 -4.57 0.58
CA LEU A 59 -7.06 -4.68 -0.01
C LEU A 59 -7.28 -6.01 -0.72
N LYS A 60 -6.22 -6.60 -1.29
CA LYS A 60 -6.26 -7.92 -1.94
C LYS A 60 -6.12 -9.09 -0.96
N GLY A 61 -6.00 -8.85 0.35
CA GLY A 61 -5.74 -9.88 1.35
C GLY A 61 -4.34 -10.50 1.25
N ASN A 62 -3.41 -9.88 0.52
CA ASN A 62 -2.03 -10.34 0.40
C ASN A 62 -1.12 -9.61 1.40
N GLU A 63 -1.38 -9.85 2.68
CA GLU A 63 -0.66 -9.23 3.78
C GLU A 63 0.86 -9.55 3.74
N THR A 64 1.25 -10.73 3.23
CA THR A 64 2.66 -11.10 3.06
C THR A 64 3.40 -10.13 2.15
N LYS A 65 2.85 -9.79 0.98
CA LYS A 65 3.48 -8.82 0.07
C LYS A 65 3.47 -7.41 0.65
N ALA A 66 2.40 -7.03 1.34
CA ALA A 66 2.31 -5.74 2.03
C ALA A 66 3.43 -5.59 3.09
N LYS A 67 3.67 -6.63 3.90
CA LYS A 67 4.76 -6.66 4.90
C LYS A 67 6.15 -6.51 4.27
N ILE A 68 6.41 -7.19 3.15
CA ILE A 68 7.70 -7.11 2.45
C ILE A 68 7.93 -5.69 1.94
N LEU A 69 6.95 -5.09 1.26
CA LEU A 69 7.05 -3.72 0.77
C LEU A 69 7.18 -2.70 1.89
N LEU A 70 6.49 -2.92 3.02
CA LEU A 70 6.62 -2.06 4.19
C LEU A 70 8.04 -2.10 4.78
N GLN A 71 8.64 -3.28 4.89
CA GLN A 71 10.04 -3.41 5.35
C GLN A 71 11.03 -2.71 4.40
N GLN A 72 10.79 -2.83 3.09
CA GLN A 72 11.56 -2.11 2.07
C GLN A 72 11.37 -0.60 2.19
N GLY A 73 10.13 -0.12 2.29
CA GLY A 73 9.81 1.30 2.45
C GLY A 73 10.45 1.91 3.70
N LEU A 74 10.38 1.22 4.85
CA LEU A 74 11.06 1.66 6.07
C LEU A 74 12.59 1.70 5.93
N SER A 75 13.18 0.95 4.99
CA SER A 75 14.61 1.04 4.69
C SER A 75 14.95 2.26 3.84
N VAL A 76 14.00 2.74 3.03
CA VAL A 76 14.10 3.96 2.21
C VAL A 76 13.89 5.20 3.08
N ASP A 77 12.76 5.27 3.78
CA ASP A 77 12.43 6.35 4.72
C ASP A 77 11.75 5.79 5.96
N LYS A 78 12.51 5.74 7.06
CA LYS A 78 12.05 5.26 8.37
C LYS A 78 10.97 6.14 8.99
N ASN A 79 10.93 7.43 8.62
CA ASN A 79 10.06 8.42 9.25
C ASN A 79 8.84 8.74 8.39
N TYR A 80 8.69 8.10 7.23
CA TYR A 80 7.54 8.28 6.38
C TYR A 80 6.26 7.83 7.10
N GLU A 81 5.35 8.78 7.33
CA GLU A 81 4.16 8.58 8.16
C GLU A 81 3.26 7.44 7.66
N GLY A 82 3.14 7.29 6.34
CA GLY A 82 2.37 6.21 5.72
C GLY A 82 2.86 4.83 6.14
N PHE A 83 4.18 4.61 6.20
CA PHE A 83 4.74 3.33 6.63
C PHE A 83 4.47 3.05 8.11
N GLN A 84 4.60 4.07 8.96
CA GLN A 84 4.32 3.92 10.39
C GLN A 84 2.85 3.54 10.64
N LYS A 85 1.93 4.15 9.88
CA LYS A 85 0.51 3.80 9.92
C LYS A 85 0.26 2.33 9.57
N TYR A 86 0.83 1.84 8.46
CA TYR A 86 0.63 0.46 8.03
C TYR A 86 1.35 -0.56 8.92
N MET A 87 2.51 -0.21 9.49
CA MET A 87 3.19 -1.05 10.47
C MET A 87 2.31 -1.31 11.68
N LYS A 88 1.73 -0.26 12.24
CA LYS A 88 0.81 -0.37 13.37
C LYS A 88 -0.44 -1.19 13.02
N LEU A 89 -1.06 -0.93 11.86
CA LEU A 89 -2.26 -1.65 11.42
C LEU A 89 -2.01 -3.17 11.33
N ILE A 90 -0.92 -3.55 10.69
CA ILE A 90 -0.53 -4.96 10.49
C ILE A 90 -0.18 -5.65 11.82
N GLU A 91 0.49 -4.94 12.74
CA GLU A 91 0.81 -5.48 14.07
C GLU A 91 -0.44 -5.67 14.96
N GLU A 92 -1.39 -4.75 14.87
CA GLU A 92 -2.67 -4.82 15.58
C GLU A 92 -3.53 -6.00 15.10
N GLU A 93 -3.62 -6.24 13.78
CA GLU A 93 -4.34 -7.39 13.22
C GLU A 93 -3.74 -8.72 13.71
N LYS A 94 -2.42 -8.88 13.60
CA LYS A 94 -1.73 -10.09 14.09
C LYS A 94 -1.96 -10.33 15.58
N THR A 95 -1.99 -9.26 16.37
CA THR A 95 -2.22 -9.35 17.81
C THR A 95 -3.66 -9.75 18.11
N ALA A 96 -4.63 -9.21 17.36
CA ALA A 96 -6.04 -9.56 17.48
C ALA A 96 -6.30 -11.03 17.11
N ASP A 97 -5.68 -11.54 16.04
CA ASP A 97 -5.82 -12.93 15.61
C ASP A 97 -5.24 -13.89 16.65
N ARG A 98 -4.04 -13.60 17.19
CA ARG A 98 -3.42 -14.43 18.24
C ARG A 98 -4.29 -14.49 19.51
N ILE A 99 -4.83 -13.36 19.95
CA ILE A 99 -5.70 -13.32 21.14
C ILE A 99 -6.96 -14.16 20.92
N ARG A 100 -7.53 -14.14 19.72
CA ARG A 100 -8.71 -14.96 19.39
C ARG A 100 -8.41 -16.45 19.43
N GLU A 101 -7.26 -16.87 18.91
CA GLU A 101 -6.81 -18.27 18.96
C GLU A 101 -6.60 -18.74 20.41
N GLU A 102 -5.88 -17.96 21.23
CA GLU A 102 -5.64 -18.29 22.65
C GLU A 102 -6.96 -18.43 23.45
N ILE A 103 -7.94 -17.56 23.18
CA ILE A 103 -9.27 -17.63 23.82
C ILE A 103 -10.04 -18.87 23.34
N ALA A 104 -10.00 -19.18 22.05
CA ALA A 104 -10.68 -20.36 21.50
C ALA A 104 -10.14 -21.65 22.12
N GLU A 105 -8.81 -21.79 22.20
CA GLU A 105 -8.17 -22.94 22.87
C GLU A 105 -8.58 -23.03 24.35
N ALA A 106 -8.63 -21.90 25.07
CA ALA A 106 -8.97 -21.90 26.49
C ALA A 106 -10.43 -22.25 26.80
N VAL A 107 -11.34 -22.12 25.83
CA VAL A 107 -12.78 -22.42 25.98
C VAL A 107 -13.11 -23.87 25.59
N GLU A 108 -12.25 -24.53 24.80
CA GLU A 108 -12.43 -25.93 24.40
C GLU A 108 -11.89 -26.98 25.40
N VAL A 109 -11.37 -26.56 26.56
CA VAL A 109 -10.88 -27.42 27.66
C VAL A 109 -11.83 -27.43 28.86
#